data_AF-A0A395SKI5-F1
#
_entry.id   AF-A0A395SKI5-F1
#
_cell.length_a   1.000
_cell.length_b   1.000
_cell.length_c   1.000
_cell.angle_alpha   90.00
_cell.angle_beta   90.00
_cell.angle_gamma   90.00
#
_symmetry.space_group_name_H-M   'P 1'
#
loop_
_entity.id
_entity.type
_entity.pdbx_description
1 polymer ?
#
loop_
_entity_poly.entity_id
_entity_poly.type
_entity_poly.pdbx_seq_one_letter_code
_entity_poly.pdbx_strand_id
1 'polypeptide(L)'
;MSSISAGFIHNLPSKGLILADQVIDGTLTSSVFDYKNTTFDDNVDHNMTVFQRVSDKPKSWRGYDVVSFPILTKKMLINGDAVFIGQVTRDFAGRGVGWMIMDQGKNPLTVYLNPCNGVIGYDYFLRGEKTRVVTEFFNTNITTVN
;
A
#
# COMPACT_ATOMS: atom_id res chain seq x y z
N MET A 1 -12.12 -19.02 3.74
CA MET A 1 -10.80 -19.60 3.44
C MET A 1 -9.78 -18.61 3.97
N SER A 2 -8.93 -19.00 4.91
CA SER A 2 -7.92 -18.09 5.48
C SER A 2 -6.58 -18.45 4.87
N SER A 3 -5.95 -17.51 4.17
CA SER A 3 -4.58 -17.62 3.69
C SER A 3 -3.72 -16.59 4.40
N ILE A 4 -2.46 -16.94 4.67
CA ILE A 4 -1.46 -16.00 5.14
C ILE A 4 -0.53 -15.77 3.95
N SER A 5 -0.46 -14.53 3.49
CA SER A 5 0.55 -14.09 2.53
C SER A 5 1.67 -13.39 3.29
N ALA A 6 2.90 -13.58 2.82
CA ALA A 6 4.05 -12.83 3.29
C ALA A 6 4.68 -12.12 2.09
N GLY A 7 5.14 -10.89 2.28
CA GLY A 7 5.59 -10.09 1.16
C GLY A 7 6.09 -8.71 1.56
N PHE A 8 6.48 -7.94 0.53
CA PHE A 8 6.94 -6.56 0.64
C PHE A 8 6.17 -5.69 -0.33
N ILE A 9 5.83 -4.49 0.12
CA ILE A 9 5.26 -3.45 -0.73
C ILE A 9 6.23 -2.27 -0.75
N HIS A 10 6.66 -1.88 -1.95
CA HIS A 10 7.53 -0.74 -2.18
C HIS A 10 6.75 0.40 -2.82
N ASN A 11 6.68 1.53 -2.14
CA ASN A 11 6.05 2.74 -2.66
C ASN A 11 7.09 3.60 -3.38
N LEU A 12 6.94 3.80 -4.70
CA LEU A 12 7.85 4.58 -5.54
C LEU A 12 7.11 5.80 -6.14
N PRO A 13 6.73 6.80 -5.31
CA PRO A 13 5.83 7.87 -5.72
C PRO A 13 6.41 8.75 -6.83
N SER A 14 7.73 8.97 -6.86
CA SER A 14 8.38 9.73 -7.94
C SER A 14 8.28 9.04 -9.30
N LYS A 15 8.14 7.71 -9.31
CA LYS A 15 7.95 6.91 -10.51
C LYS A 15 6.48 6.63 -10.80
N GLY A 16 5.57 6.94 -9.88
CA GLY A 16 4.16 6.58 -10.01
C GLY A 16 3.90 5.08 -9.85
N LEU A 17 4.80 4.35 -9.16
CA LEU A 17 4.74 2.89 -9.10
C LEU A 17 4.54 2.39 -7.67
N ILE A 18 3.80 1.28 -7.55
CA ILE A 18 3.88 0.39 -6.39
C ILE A 18 4.39 -0.97 -6.86
N LEU A 19 5.38 -1.51 -6.16
CA LEU A 19 5.85 -2.87 -6.36
C LEU A 19 5.33 -3.72 -5.19
N ALA A 20 4.74 -4.87 -5.46
CA ALA A 20 4.28 -5.80 -4.44
C ALA A 20 4.82 -7.18 -4.74
N ASP A 21 5.69 -7.68 -3.87
CA ASP A 21 6.20 -9.04 -3.94
C ASP A 21 5.53 -9.85 -2.84
N GLN A 22 4.98 -11.01 -3.17
CA GLN A 22 4.29 -11.85 -2.20
C GLN A 22 4.50 -13.34 -2.45
N VAL A 23 4.42 -14.11 -1.38
CA VAL A 23 4.31 -15.56 -1.42
C VAL A 23 2.93 -15.94 -0.87
N ILE A 24 2.13 -16.61 -1.70
CA ILE A 24 0.82 -17.17 -1.33
C ILE A 24 0.83 -18.64 -1.69
N ASP A 25 0.50 -19.51 -0.73
CA ASP A 25 0.44 -20.96 -0.91
C ASP A 25 1.71 -21.55 -1.58
N GLY A 26 2.87 -21.02 -1.19
CA GLY A 26 4.19 -21.44 -1.71
C GLY A 26 4.51 -20.94 -3.13
N THR A 27 3.66 -20.09 -3.73
CA THR A 27 3.87 -19.48 -5.03
C THR A 27 4.36 -18.05 -4.88
N LEU A 28 5.56 -17.76 -5.40
CA LEU A 28 6.11 -16.40 -5.43
C LEU A 28 5.49 -15.62 -6.59
N THR A 29 5.02 -14.41 -6.30
CA THR A 29 4.44 -13.48 -7.27
C THR A 29 5.07 -12.10 -7.08
N SER A 30 5.35 -11.42 -8.18
CA SER A 30 5.82 -10.04 -8.21
C SER A 30 4.86 -9.21 -9.06
N SER A 31 4.42 -8.08 -8.52
CA SER A 31 3.41 -7.20 -9.10
C SER A 31 3.96 -5.79 -9.25
N VAL A 32 3.73 -5.18 -10.41
CA VAL A 32 4.02 -3.76 -10.68
C VAL A 32 2.72 -3.06 -11.02
N PHE A 33 2.33 -2.08 -10.19
CA PHE A 33 1.18 -1.22 -10.41
C PHE A 33 1.65 0.16 -10.88
N ASP A 34 1.23 0.58 -12.07
CA ASP A 34 1.59 1.88 -12.67
C ASP A 34 0.43 2.88 -12.60
N TYR A 35 0.48 3.77 -11.61
CA TYR A 35 -0.52 4.81 -11.37
C TYR A 35 -0.45 5.96 -12.38
N LYS A 36 0.49 5.95 -13.32
CA LYS A 36 0.49 6.90 -14.45
C LYS A 36 -0.40 6.42 -15.59
N ASN A 37 -0.75 5.14 -15.62
CA ASN A 37 -1.60 4.53 -16.62
C ASN A 37 -2.86 3.99 -15.95
N THR A 38 -3.87 4.84 -15.84
CA THR A 38 -5.16 4.50 -15.24
C THR A 38 -6.28 4.56 -16.26
N THR A 39 -7.31 3.73 -16.08
CA THR A 39 -8.54 3.82 -16.85
C THR A 39 -9.41 4.97 -16.35
N PHE A 40 -10.50 5.26 -17.08
CA PHE A 40 -11.51 6.25 -16.65
C PHE A 40 -12.12 5.92 -15.26
N ASP A 41 -12.21 4.64 -14.92
CA ASP A 41 -12.74 4.13 -13.65
C ASP A 41 -11.66 3.98 -12.55
N ASP A 42 -10.48 4.57 -12.76
CA ASP A 42 -9.28 4.50 -11.88
C ASP A 42 -8.65 3.12 -11.71
N ASN A 43 -8.94 2.16 -12.59
CA ASN A 43 -8.21 0.90 -12.56
C ASN A 43 -6.76 1.16 -12.97
N VAL A 44 -5.82 0.59 -12.23
CA VAL A 44 -4.39 0.82 -12.38
C VAL A 44 -3.80 -0.27 -13.27
N ASP A 45 -2.96 0.11 -14.23
CA ASP A 45 -2.20 -0.85 -15.05
C ASP A 45 -1.35 -1.73 -14.14
N HIS A 46 -1.58 -3.03 -14.20
CA HIS A 46 -0.98 -4.04 -13.35
C HIS A 46 -0.29 -5.07 -14.22
N ASN A 47 1.01 -5.23 -14.01
CA ASN A 47 1.78 -6.33 -14.57
C ASN A 47 2.19 -7.29 -13.44
N MET A 48 1.72 -8.52 -13.50
CA MET A 48 1.95 -9.56 -12.51
C MET A 48 2.82 -10.67 -13.11
N THR A 49 3.86 -11.08 -12.40
CA THR A 49 4.75 -12.20 -12.75
C THR A 49 4.66 -13.26 -11.67
N VAL A 50 4.31 -14.48 -12.06
CA VAL A 50 4.16 -15.64 -11.17
C VAL A 50 5.29 -16.63 -11.43
N PHE A 51 6.01 -16.99 -10.36
CA PHE A 51 7.10 -17.96 -10.37
C PHE A 51 6.58 -19.31 -9.85
N GLN A 52 6.40 -20.27 -10.76
CA GLN A 52 5.84 -21.58 -10.44
C GLN A 52 6.96 -22.58 -10.15
N ARG A 53 6.83 -23.40 -9.09
CA ARG A 53 7.83 -24.43 -8.74
C ARG A 53 8.14 -25.43 -9.86
N VAL A 54 7.18 -25.69 -10.73
CA VAL A 54 7.25 -26.74 -11.78
C VAL A 54 7.77 -26.23 -13.12
N SER A 55 8.11 -24.95 -13.23
CA SER A 55 8.55 -24.31 -14.48
C SER A 55 9.76 -23.42 -14.22
N ASP A 56 10.76 -23.51 -15.09
CA ASP A 56 11.91 -22.60 -15.14
C ASP A 56 11.55 -21.22 -15.73
N LYS A 57 10.39 -21.13 -16.38
CA LYS A 57 9.87 -19.89 -16.97
C LYS A 57 8.74 -19.31 -16.11
N PRO A 58 8.83 -18.04 -15.70
CA PRO A 58 7.73 -17.36 -15.04
C PRO A 58 6.59 -17.12 -16.03
N LYS A 59 5.37 -17.04 -15.51
CA LYS A 59 4.19 -16.62 -16.28
C LYS A 59 3.87 -15.17 -15.96
N SER A 60 3.63 -14.36 -16.99
CA SER A 60 3.21 -12.98 -16.82
C SER A 60 1.75 -12.79 -17.23
N TRP A 61 1.09 -11.87 -16.54
CA TRP A 61 -0.20 -11.34 -16.89
C TRP A 61 -0.13 -9.82 -16.81
N ARG A 62 -0.80 -9.14 -17.74
CA ARG A 62 -0.96 -7.68 -17.69
C ARG A 62 -2.41 -7.32 -17.93
N GLY A 63 -2.92 -6.40 -17.13
CA GLY A 63 -4.27 -5.87 -17.26
C GLY A 63 -4.45 -4.65 -16.39
N TYR A 64 -5.69 -4.33 -16.07
CA TYR A 64 -6.04 -3.21 -15.19
C TYR A 64 -6.80 -3.74 -13.99
N ASP A 65 -6.35 -3.40 -12.79
CA ASP A 65 -6.97 -3.85 -11.54
C ASP A 65 -7.49 -2.70 -10.70
N VAL A 66 -8.54 -2.98 -9.93
CA VAL A 66 -9.03 -2.11 -8.87
C VAL A 66 -8.08 -2.26 -7.69
N VAL A 67 -7.15 -1.32 -7.53
CA VAL A 67 -6.14 -1.35 -6.48
C VAL A 67 -6.54 -0.41 -5.35
N SER A 68 -6.48 -0.90 -4.12
CA SER A 68 -6.82 -0.12 -2.92
C SER A 68 -5.60 0.40 -2.16
N PHE A 69 -4.38 0.05 -2.60
CA PHE A 69 -3.15 0.61 -2.05
C PHE A 69 -3.01 2.09 -2.45
N PRO A 70 -2.83 3.01 -1.50
CA PRO A 70 -2.55 4.40 -1.83
C PRO A 70 -1.10 4.57 -2.31
N ILE A 71 -0.91 5.44 -3.30
CA ILE A 71 0.43 5.95 -3.64
C ILE A 71 0.75 7.15 -2.76
N LEU A 72 1.73 7.01 -1.86
CA LEU A 72 2.02 8.00 -0.83
C LEU A 72 2.93 9.10 -1.42
N THR A 73 2.32 10.19 -1.88
CA THR A 73 3.04 11.32 -2.47
C THR A 73 3.32 12.43 -1.45
N LYS A 74 4.36 13.24 -1.72
CA LYS A 74 4.73 14.37 -0.84
C LYS A 74 3.62 15.41 -0.66
N LYS A 75 2.70 15.53 -1.62
CA LYS A 75 1.60 16.51 -1.62
C LYS A 75 0.24 15.89 -1.32
N MET A 76 0.18 14.62 -0.95
CA MET A 76 -1.07 13.88 -0.78
C MET A 76 -2.05 14.56 0.19
N LEU A 77 -1.56 15.06 1.33
CA LEU A 77 -2.40 15.76 2.30
C LEU A 77 -2.96 17.08 1.77
N ILE A 78 -2.19 17.80 0.96
CA ILE A 78 -2.62 19.06 0.36
C ILE A 78 -3.66 18.76 -0.73
N ASN A 79 -3.36 17.81 -1.62
CA ASN A 79 -4.22 17.47 -2.75
C ASN A 79 -5.53 16.80 -2.33
N GLY A 80 -5.54 16.17 -1.15
CA GLY A 80 -6.72 15.48 -0.61
C GLY A 80 -7.50 16.29 0.43
N ASP A 81 -7.25 17.60 0.54
CA ASP A 81 -7.92 18.52 1.47
C ASP A 81 -7.94 18.01 2.92
N ALA A 82 -6.74 17.70 3.46
CA ALA A 82 -6.63 16.98 4.70
C ALA A 82 -7.28 17.67 5.91
N VAL A 83 -8.02 16.87 6.68
CA VAL A 83 -8.62 17.24 7.97
C VAL A 83 -7.84 16.59 9.09
N PHE A 84 -7.35 17.40 10.03
CA PHE A 84 -6.68 16.90 11.24
C PHE A 84 -7.69 16.19 12.15
N ILE A 85 -7.41 14.96 12.54
CA ILE A 85 -8.32 14.16 13.39
C ILE A 85 -7.80 13.93 14.82
N GLY A 86 -6.64 14.50 15.16
CA GLY A 86 -6.08 14.43 16.51
C GLY A 86 -4.82 13.60 16.64
N GLN A 87 -4.34 13.50 17.88
CA GLN A 87 -3.21 12.66 18.27
C GLN A 87 -3.66 11.20 18.40
N VAL A 88 -2.80 10.28 17.98
CA VAL A 88 -3.05 8.84 18.05
C VAL A 88 -1.83 8.12 18.61
N THR A 89 -2.07 6.95 19.21
CA THR A 89 -1.01 5.98 19.54
C THR A 89 -1.30 4.71 18.77
N ARG A 90 -0.28 4.18 18.09
CA ARG A 90 -0.32 3.03 17.19
C ARG A 90 0.48 1.90 17.80
N ASP A 91 0.05 0.65 17.62
CA ASP A 91 0.58 -0.49 18.38
C ASP A 91 2.06 -0.73 18.08
N PHE A 92 2.45 -0.67 16.80
CA PHE A 92 3.84 -0.92 16.40
C PHE A 92 4.66 0.34 16.10
N ALA A 93 4.02 1.50 15.96
CA ALA A 93 4.71 2.73 15.55
C ALA A 93 4.73 3.83 16.63
N GLY A 94 4.00 3.64 17.74
CA GLY A 94 3.95 4.60 18.84
C GLY A 94 3.11 5.85 18.53
N ARG A 95 3.52 6.99 19.09
CA ARG A 95 2.75 8.24 19.02
C ARG A 95 2.84 8.91 17.65
N GLY A 96 1.71 9.43 17.19
CA GLY A 96 1.63 10.24 15.98
C GLY A 96 0.38 11.10 15.94
N VAL A 97 0.04 11.56 14.74
CA VAL A 97 -1.16 12.32 14.43
C VAL A 97 -1.86 11.72 13.22
N GLY A 98 -3.19 11.81 13.19
CA GLY A 98 -4.01 11.36 12.07
C GLY A 98 -4.48 12.51 11.19
N TRP A 99 -4.54 12.24 9.89
CA TRP A 99 -5.12 13.13 8.88
C TRP A 99 -6.08 12.34 8.00
N MET A 100 -7.32 12.79 7.89
CA MET A 100 -8.30 12.21 6.98
C MET A 100 -8.29 12.99 5.67
N ILE A 101 -8.26 12.28 4.54
CA ILE A 101 -8.23 12.86 3.21
C ILE A 101 -9.19 12.13 2.26
N MET A 102 -9.53 12.78 1.15
CA MET A 102 -10.09 12.12 -0.02
C MET A 102 -9.00 11.89 -1.06
N ASP A 103 -8.41 10.70 -1.08
CA ASP A 103 -7.36 10.36 -2.05
C ASP A 103 -7.94 10.36 -3.47
N GLN A 104 -7.31 11.15 -4.34
CA GLN A 104 -7.78 11.45 -5.70
C GLN A 104 -9.25 11.90 -5.77
N GLY A 105 -9.78 12.48 -4.69
CA GLY A 105 -11.19 12.90 -4.58
C GLY A 105 -12.21 11.77 -4.46
N LYS A 106 -11.76 10.51 -4.35
CA LYS A 106 -12.63 9.32 -4.49
C LYS A 106 -12.54 8.35 -3.32
N ASN A 107 -11.35 8.14 -2.76
CA ASN A 107 -11.12 7.13 -1.73
C ASN A 107 -10.90 7.77 -0.36
N PRO A 108 -11.77 7.52 0.64
CA PRO A 108 -11.49 7.93 2.02
C PRO A 108 -10.23 7.22 2.53
N LEU A 109 -9.26 8.01 2.94
CA LEU A 109 -7.98 7.53 3.47
C LEU A 109 -7.66 8.28 4.76
N THR A 110 -7.20 7.55 5.77
CA THR A 110 -6.56 8.16 6.95
C THR A 110 -5.08 7.89 6.89
N VAL A 111 -4.25 8.93 6.95
CA VAL A 111 -2.79 8.83 6.97
C VAL A 111 -2.31 9.21 8.37
N TYR A 112 -1.40 8.40 8.93
CA TYR A 112 -0.80 8.63 10.22
C TYR A 112 0.65 9.06 10.07
N LEU A 113 1.01 10.16 10.73
CA LEU A 113 2.36 10.72 10.71
C LEU A 113 2.97 10.74 12.11
N ASN A 114 4.27 10.46 12.21
CA ASN A 114 5.04 10.71 13.43
C ASN A 114 5.44 12.19 13.56
N PRO A 115 6.03 12.62 14.69
CA PRO A 115 6.47 14.01 14.88
C PRO A 115 7.52 14.52 13.88
N CYS A 116 8.20 13.62 13.15
CA CYS A 116 9.15 13.96 12.10
C CYS A 116 8.50 13.97 10.69
N ASN A 117 7.18 13.93 10.59
CA ASN A 117 6.40 13.82 9.35
C ASN A 117 6.67 12.54 8.54
N GLY A 118 7.21 11.51 9.17
CA GLY A 118 7.29 10.17 8.59
C GLY A 118 5.94 9.48 8.66
N VAL A 119 5.51 8.87 7.55
CA VAL A 119 4.29 8.04 7.54
C VAL A 119 4.55 6.81 8.41
N ILE A 120 3.66 6.59 9.37
CA ILE A 120 3.68 5.42 10.28
C ILE A 120 2.54 4.44 10.01
N GLY A 121 1.75 4.74 8.98
CA GLY A 121 0.84 3.86 8.28
C GLY A 121 -0.43 4.59 7.89
N TYR A 122 -1.42 3.84 7.44
CA TYR A 122 -2.63 4.40 6.87
C TYR A 122 -3.77 3.41 6.87
N ASP A 123 -4.99 3.92 6.83
CA ASP A 123 -6.20 3.12 6.84
C ASP A 123 -7.12 3.53 5.69
N TYR A 124 -7.67 2.54 5.00
CA TYR A 124 -8.60 2.76 3.89
C TYR A 124 -9.78 1.79 3.97
N PHE A 125 -10.82 2.05 3.18
CA PHE A 125 -11.98 1.17 3.09
C PHE A 125 -12.00 0.45 1.74
N LEU A 126 -12.10 -0.88 1.79
CA LEU A 126 -12.41 -1.70 0.63
C LEU A 126 -13.92 -1.56 0.34
N ARG A 127 -14.27 -0.77 -0.69
CA ARG A 127 -15.68 -0.43 -1.00
C ARG A 127 -16.55 -1.66 -1.23
N GLY A 128 -16.03 -2.67 -1.95
CA GLY A 128 -16.76 -3.91 -2.24
C GLY A 128 -16.98 -4.81 -1.02
N GLU A 129 -16.02 -4.82 -0.10
CA GLU A 129 -16.00 -5.70 1.07
C GLU A 129 -16.56 -5.04 2.34
N LYS A 130 -16.89 -3.73 2.28
CA LYS A 130 -17.28 -2.89 3.44
C LYS A 130 -16.32 -3.04 4.63
N THR A 131 -15.05 -3.30 4.34
CA THR A 131 -14.03 -3.65 5.33
C THR A 131 -12.99 -2.54 5.40
N ARG A 132 -12.65 -2.13 6.63
CA ARG A 132 -11.52 -1.23 6.88
C ARG A 132 -10.23 -2.05 6.87
N VAL A 133 -9.27 -1.61 6.08
CA VAL A 133 -7.91 -2.15 6.10
C VAL A 133 -7.05 -1.20 6.92
N VAL A 134 -6.37 -1.74 7.93
CA VAL A 134 -5.43 -1.01 8.78
C VAL A 134 -4.03 -1.40 8.36
N THR A 135 -3.22 -0.42 7.96
CA THR A 135 -1.82 -0.65 7.58
C THR A 135 -0.92 -0.06 8.63
N GLU A 136 -0.08 -0.88 9.28
CA GLU A 136 0.92 -0.44 10.24
C GLU A 136 2.35 -0.64 9.75
N PHE A 137 3.18 0.40 9.93
CA PHE A 137 4.61 0.30 9.65
C PHE A 137 5.37 0.14 10.95
N PHE A 138 6.32 -0.79 10.95
CA PHE A 138 7.17 -1.05 12.10
C PHE A 138 8.60 -1.26 11.62
N ASN A 139 9.55 -0.81 12.43
CA ASN A 139 10.96 -1.08 12.19
C ASN A 139 11.37 -2.30 13.00
N THR A 140 11.97 -3.29 12.35
CA THR A 140 12.77 -4.27 13.06
C THR A 140 14.13 -3.64 13.32
N ASN A 141 14.41 -3.27 14.56
CA ASN A 141 15.78 -2.92 14.95
C ASN A 141 16.62 -4.19 14.78
N ILE A 142 17.39 -4.29 13.69
CA ILE A 142 18.46 -5.28 13.58
C ILE A 142 19.66 -4.67 14.30
N THR A 143 19.64 -4.66 15.63
CA THR A 143 20.88 -4.48 16.37
C THR A 143 21.78 -5.65 15.98
N THR A 144 22.88 -5.37 15.28
CA THR A 144 23.96 -6.32 15.11
C THR A 144 24.38 -6.77 16.50
N VAL A 145 24.21 -8.05 16.79
CA VAL A 145 24.82 -8.68 17.96
C VAL A 145 26.31 -8.59 17.72
N ASN A 146 26.98 -7.67 18.41
CA ASN A 146 28.44 -7.60 18.47
C ASN A 146 28.96 -8.73 19.37
#